data_AF-A0A965K1F4-F1
#
_entry.id   AF-A0A965K1F4-F1
#
_cell.length_a   1.000
_cell.length_b   1.000
_cell.length_c   1.000
_cell.angle_alpha   90.00
_cell.angle_beta   90.00
_cell.angle_gamma   90.00
#
_symmetry.space_group_name_H-M   'P 1'
#
loop_
_entity.id
_entity.type
_entity.pdbx_description
1 polymer ?
#
loop_
_entity_poly.entity_id
_entity_poly.type
_entity_poly.pdbx_seq_one_letter_code
_entity_poly.pdbx_strand_id
1 'polypeptide(L)'
;HGAEWFRNVGTATRPGTTVTSVTGNGKALVVEVPYGTPIRSILVGAGIAYEPRALLLGGYGGTWLDAKHLDVGFDDDSLRPFGAGTGAGVIMALPHESCGVAECARIVDYMAKESARQCGPCAFGLPAMAEDLKALTSGRDANQSLSRLMSRSDVIEGRGACRHPDGVIRFVRTALNVFAEDFNAHAAGHPCGFAHGAPVSYIPHQSDVKDLEWE
;
A
#
# COMPACT_ATOMS: atom_id res chain seq x y z
N HIS A 1 -16.28 9.84 -29.96
CA HIS A 1 -15.60 8.62 -29.48
C HIS A 1 -16.65 7.59 -29.08
N GLY A 2 -16.45 6.30 -29.42
CA GLY A 2 -17.43 5.22 -29.18
C GLY A 2 -16.77 3.95 -28.67
N ALA A 3 -17.56 2.93 -28.35
CA ALA A 3 -17.09 1.71 -27.68
C ALA A 3 -16.03 0.92 -28.47
N GLU A 4 -16.06 0.97 -29.80
CA GLU A 4 -15.05 0.35 -30.66
C GLU A 4 -13.68 1.00 -30.47
N TRP A 5 -13.61 2.33 -30.49
CA TRP A 5 -12.37 3.08 -30.24
C TRP A 5 -11.81 2.80 -28.84
N PHE A 6 -12.66 2.77 -27.80
CA PHE A 6 -12.23 2.49 -26.43
C PHE A 6 -11.65 1.07 -26.28
N ARG A 7 -12.16 0.10 -27.06
CA ARG A 7 -11.67 -1.28 -27.08
C ARG A 7 -10.35 -1.48 -27.83
N ASN A 8 -9.92 -0.51 -28.64
CA ASN A 8 -8.64 -0.55 -29.34
C ASN A 8 -7.46 -0.08 -28.46
N VAL A 9 -7.73 0.28 -27.21
CA VAL A 9 -6.72 0.70 -26.21
C VAL A 9 -6.77 -0.29 -25.04
N GLY A 10 -5.65 -0.52 -24.37
CA GLY A 10 -5.54 -1.45 -23.25
C GLY A 10 -5.30 -2.89 -23.70
N THR A 11 -5.68 -3.87 -22.89
CA THR A 11 -5.55 -5.29 -23.23
C THR A 11 -6.86 -5.83 -23.82
N ALA A 12 -6.80 -7.01 -24.47
CA ALA A 12 -7.98 -7.65 -25.04
C ALA A 12 -9.04 -8.01 -23.97
N THR A 13 -8.60 -8.38 -22.77
CA THR A 13 -9.48 -8.74 -21.64
C THR A 13 -9.85 -7.54 -20.78
N ARG A 14 -9.05 -6.46 -20.83
CA ARG A 14 -9.27 -5.21 -20.11
C ARG A 14 -9.07 -4.00 -21.04
N PRO A 15 -10.06 -3.70 -21.90
CA PRO A 15 -9.98 -2.55 -22.78
C PRO A 15 -10.09 -1.22 -22.02
N GLY A 16 -9.47 -0.19 -22.57
CA GLY A 16 -9.53 1.18 -22.11
C GLY A 16 -8.32 1.66 -21.31
N THR A 17 -8.53 2.78 -20.65
CA THR A 17 -7.54 3.48 -19.82
C THR A 17 -8.01 3.54 -18.36
N THR A 18 -7.08 3.87 -17.48
CA THR A 18 -7.36 4.21 -16.09
C THR A 18 -6.59 5.46 -15.69
N VAL A 19 -7.24 6.31 -14.90
CA VAL A 19 -6.58 7.41 -14.21
C VAL A 19 -5.83 6.83 -13.02
N THR A 20 -4.53 7.10 -12.94
CA THR A 20 -3.62 6.52 -11.96
C THR A 20 -2.82 7.60 -11.26
N SER A 21 -2.90 7.64 -9.94
CA SER A 21 -2.06 8.46 -9.07
C SER A 21 -0.75 7.73 -8.79
N VAL A 22 0.37 8.36 -9.13
CA VAL A 22 1.71 7.84 -8.97
C VAL A 22 2.48 8.72 -7.98
N THR A 23 3.11 8.11 -6.98
CA THR A 23 3.94 8.80 -5.98
C THR A 23 5.23 8.01 -5.71
N GLY A 24 6.26 8.67 -5.15
CA GLY A 24 7.54 8.04 -4.79
C GLY A 24 8.75 8.96 -4.80
N ASN A 25 8.61 10.23 -5.20
CA ASN A 25 9.69 11.23 -5.19
C ASN A 25 9.34 12.49 -4.36
N GLY A 26 8.44 12.34 -3.38
CA GLY A 26 7.90 13.46 -2.60
C GLY A 26 6.86 14.31 -3.35
N LYS A 27 6.47 13.93 -4.57
CA LYS A 27 5.36 14.52 -5.33
C LYS A 27 4.43 13.43 -5.84
N ALA A 28 3.15 13.76 -5.95
CA ALA A 28 2.16 12.92 -6.61
C ALA A 28 1.87 13.47 -8.01
N LEU A 29 1.76 12.58 -8.99
CA LEU A 29 1.30 12.91 -10.34
C LEU A 29 0.11 12.02 -10.69
N VAL A 30 -0.91 12.59 -11.33
CA VAL A 30 -2.03 11.84 -11.88
C VAL A 30 -1.81 11.68 -13.39
N VAL A 31 -1.81 10.43 -13.86
CA VAL A 31 -1.61 10.09 -15.28
C VAL A 31 -2.76 9.21 -15.76
N GLU A 32 -3.17 9.38 -17.02
CA GLU A 32 -4.06 8.44 -17.69
C GLU A 32 -3.21 7.41 -18.43
N VAL A 33 -3.44 6.12 -18.15
CA VAL A 33 -2.65 5.02 -18.73
C VAL A 33 -3.56 3.95 -19.32
N PRO A 34 -3.24 3.38 -20.50
CA PRO A 34 -3.88 2.17 -20.99
C PRO A 34 -3.67 0.99 -20.02
N TYR A 35 -4.69 0.16 -19.83
CA TYR A 35 -4.52 -1.09 -19.08
C TYR A 35 -3.44 -1.98 -19.74
N GLY A 36 -2.66 -2.66 -18.92
CA GLY A 36 -1.55 -3.50 -19.38
C GLY A 36 -0.26 -2.75 -19.70
N THR A 37 -0.25 -1.42 -19.57
CA THR A 37 0.99 -0.64 -19.63
C THR A 37 1.97 -1.16 -18.56
N PRO A 38 3.24 -1.48 -18.90
CA PRO A 38 4.20 -1.93 -17.90
C PRO A 38 4.37 -0.90 -16.77
N ILE A 39 4.38 -1.36 -15.52
CA ILE A 39 4.49 -0.45 -14.36
C ILE A 39 5.74 0.43 -14.46
N ARG A 40 6.87 -0.12 -14.94
CA ARG A 40 8.10 0.62 -15.23
C ARG A 40 7.85 1.85 -16.11
N SER A 41 7.09 1.68 -17.19
CA SER A 41 6.78 2.77 -18.12
C SER A 41 5.91 3.84 -17.47
N ILE A 42 4.98 3.44 -16.59
CA ILE A 42 4.14 4.37 -15.82
C ILE A 42 5.01 5.20 -14.88
N LEU A 43 5.92 4.59 -14.13
CA LEU A 43 6.82 5.28 -13.21
C LEU A 43 7.73 6.28 -13.93
N VAL A 44 8.35 5.86 -15.04
CA VAL A 44 9.19 6.74 -15.86
C VAL A 44 8.38 7.91 -16.42
N GLY A 45 7.18 7.65 -16.93
CA GLY A 45 6.26 8.69 -17.41
C GLY A 45 5.84 9.67 -16.30
N ALA A 46 5.82 9.22 -15.05
CA ALA A 46 5.56 10.04 -13.87
C ALA A 46 6.80 10.74 -13.29
N GLY A 47 7.97 10.63 -13.93
CA GLY A 47 9.21 11.27 -13.48
C GLY A 47 9.91 10.54 -12.33
N ILE A 48 9.57 9.27 -12.08
CA ILE A 48 10.27 8.40 -11.13
C ILE A 48 11.35 7.65 -11.91
N ALA A 49 12.57 8.20 -11.89
CA ALA A 49 13.71 7.72 -12.68
C ALA A 49 14.70 6.82 -11.91
N TYR A 50 14.30 6.32 -10.73
CA TYR A 50 15.09 5.38 -9.94
C TYR A 50 14.39 4.01 -9.90
N GLU A 51 15.12 2.94 -9.61
CA GLU A 51 14.51 1.63 -9.34
C GLU A 51 14.04 1.58 -7.88
N PRO A 52 12.72 1.47 -7.63
CA PRO A 52 12.23 1.39 -6.26
C PRO A 52 12.61 0.06 -5.62
N ARG A 53 12.57 0.04 -4.28
CA ARG A 53 12.70 -1.18 -3.49
C ARG A 53 11.46 -2.05 -3.59
N ALA A 54 10.28 -1.42 -3.59
CA ALA A 54 8.99 -2.07 -3.66
C ALA A 54 7.93 -1.10 -4.17
N LEU A 55 6.79 -1.64 -4.57
CA LEU A 55 5.63 -0.91 -5.02
C LEU A 55 4.44 -1.22 -4.12
N LEU A 56 3.64 -0.21 -3.78
CA LEU A 56 2.30 -0.41 -3.25
C LEU A 56 1.29 -0.13 -4.35
N LEU A 57 0.54 -1.16 -4.75
CA LEU A 57 -0.46 -1.11 -5.81
C LEU A 57 -1.87 -1.15 -5.23
N GLY A 58 -2.77 -0.32 -5.78
CA GLY A 58 -4.20 -0.34 -5.44
C GLY A 58 -4.60 0.49 -4.21
N GLY A 59 -3.67 1.23 -3.61
CA GLY A 59 -3.89 2.09 -2.45
C GLY A 59 -3.66 1.40 -1.10
N TYR A 60 -4.15 1.98 -0.01
CA TYR A 60 -3.85 1.52 1.36
C TYR A 60 -4.53 0.20 1.78
N GLY A 61 -5.50 -0.28 1.02
CA GLY A 61 -6.02 -1.66 1.11
C GLY A 61 -5.43 -2.61 0.07
N GLY A 62 -4.39 -2.16 -0.61
CA GLY A 62 -3.77 -2.80 -1.78
C GLY A 62 -2.73 -3.85 -1.42
N THR A 63 -1.73 -3.99 -2.28
CA THR A 63 -0.70 -5.05 -2.19
C THR A 63 0.68 -4.47 -2.41
N TRP A 64 1.61 -4.87 -1.54
CA TRP A 64 3.03 -4.67 -1.78
C TRP A 64 3.54 -5.66 -2.83
N LEU A 65 4.26 -5.15 -3.82
CA LEU A 65 4.89 -5.89 -4.89
C LEU A 65 6.39 -5.61 -4.89
N ASP A 66 7.18 -6.68 -4.99
CA ASP A 66 8.64 -6.61 -5.14
C ASP A 66 9.02 -5.93 -6.46
N ALA A 67 10.03 -5.05 -6.43
CA ALA A 67 10.46 -4.29 -7.60
C ALA A 67 10.98 -5.14 -8.76
N LYS A 68 11.31 -6.42 -8.55
CA LYS A 68 11.62 -7.34 -9.65
C LYS A 68 10.45 -7.55 -10.64
N HIS A 69 9.24 -7.12 -10.28
CA HIS A 69 8.03 -7.24 -11.10
C HIS A 69 7.61 -5.94 -11.79
N LEU A 70 8.52 -4.97 -11.95
CA LEU A 70 8.25 -3.68 -12.61
C LEU A 70 7.77 -3.80 -14.07
N ASP A 71 8.11 -4.88 -14.75
CA ASP A 71 7.76 -5.10 -16.16
C ASP A 71 6.39 -5.78 -16.35
N VAL A 72 5.67 -6.05 -15.25
CA VAL A 72 4.29 -6.56 -15.28
C VAL A 72 3.34 -5.45 -15.75
N GLY A 73 2.34 -5.84 -16.56
CA GLY A 73 1.30 -4.94 -17.04
C GLY A 73 0.39 -4.44 -15.92
N PHE A 74 0.03 -3.16 -15.95
CA PHE A 74 -0.90 -2.57 -14.98
C PHE A 74 -2.35 -2.85 -15.39
N ASP A 75 -2.81 -4.06 -15.07
CA ASP A 75 -4.19 -4.53 -15.22
C ASP A 75 -4.45 -5.71 -14.27
N ASP A 76 -5.72 -5.99 -13.95
CA ASP A 76 -6.06 -7.01 -12.95
C ASP A 76 -5.68 -8.44 -13.39
N ASP A 77 -5.60 -8.75 -14.68
CA ASP A 77 -5.22 -10.09 -15.14
C ASP A 77 -3.73 -10.34 -14.94
N SER A 78 -2.90 -9.37 -15.33
CA SER A 78 -1.45 -9.38 -15.15
C SER A 78 -1.04 -9.36 -13.66
N LEU A 79 -1.82 -8.68 -12.82
CA LEU A 79 -1.52 -8.52 -11.39
C LEU A 79 -2.04 -9.66 -10.50
N ARG A 80 -3.08 -10.40 -10.94
CA ARG A 80 -3.71 -11.48 -10.17
C ARG A 80 -2.74 -12.54 -9.63
N PRO A 81 -1.71 -13.01 -10.37
CA PRO A 81 -0.76 -13.99 -9.85
C PRO A 81 0.01 -13.53 -8.62
N PHE A 82 0.11 -12.22 -8.41
CA PHE A 82 0.79 -11.59 -7.28
C PHE A 82 -0.17 -11.23 -6.14
N GLY A 83 -1.46 -11.58 -6.25
CA GLY A 83 -2.50 -11.16 -5.31
C GLY A 83 -2.80 -9.66 -5.33
N ALA A 84 -2.25 -8.95 -6.32
CA ALA A 84 -2.42 -7.51 -6.55
C ALA A 84 -3.55 -7.24 -7.55
N GLY A 85 -3.94 -5.97 -7.65
CA GLY A 85 -4.89 -5.47 -8.64
C GLY A 85 -4.71 -3.96 -8.79
N THR A 86 -5.35 -3.36 -9.80
CA THR A 86 -5.22 -1.91 -10.05
C THR A 86 -5.89 -1.09 -8.95
N GLY A 87 -6.92 -1.65 -8.30
CA GLY A 87 -7.60 -1.06 -7.14
C GLY A 87 -8.07 0.36 -7.41
N ALA A 88 -7.72 1.29 -6.51
CA ALA A 88 -8.04 2.71 -6.64
C ALA A 88 -7.21 3.47 -7.70
N GLY A 89 -6.43 2.78 -8.54
CA GLY A 89 -5.51 3.43 -9.48
C GLY A 89 -4.40 4.15 -8.76
N VAL A 90 -3.80 3.54 -7.72
CA VAL A 90 -2.69 4.14 -6.96
C VAL A 90 -1.46 3.27 -7.08
N ILE A 91 -0.34 3.89 -7.45
CA ILE A 91 1.00 3.28 -7.47
C ILE A 91 1.90 4.15 -6.59
N MET A 92 2.40 3.57 -5.50
CA MET A 92 3.44 4.21 -4.69
C MET A 92 4.75 3.44 -4.84
N ALA A 93 5.77 4.11 -5.34
CA ALA A 93 7.14 3.62 -5.39
C ALA A 93 7.85 3.93 -4.07
N LEU A 94 8.36 2.89 -3.41
CA LEU A 94 9.12 3.01 -2.17
C LEU A 94 10.63 3.10 -2.49
N PRO A 95 11.33 4.19 -2.13
CA PRO A 95 12.78 4.30 -2.29
C PRO A 95 13.56 3.27 -1.48
N HIS A 96 14.82 3.02 -1.86
CA HIS A 96 15.72 2.14 -1.10
C HIS A 96 16.11 2.73 0.26
N GLU A 97 16.15 4.04 0.36
CA GLU A 97 16.46 4.82 1.56
C GLU A 97 15.23 4.96 2.47
N SER A 98 14.29 4.03 2.39
CA SER A 98 13.06 4.02 3.19
C SER A 98 12.85 2.65 3.84
N CYS A 99 12.15 2.63 4.96
CA CYS A 99 11.81 1.41 5.68
C CYS A 99 10.36 1.01 5.39
N GLY A 100 10.17 -0.16 4.77
CA GLY A 100 8.83 -0.68 4.47
C GLY A 100 7.99 -0.94 5.73
N VAL A 101 8.62 -1.39 6.82
CA VAL A 101 7.94 -1.64 8.10
C VAL A 101 7.45 -0.34 8.74
N ALA A 102 8.29 0.72 8.73
CA ALA A 102 7.89 2.04 9.21
C ALA A 102 6.74 2.61 8.38
N GLU A 103 6.80 2.46 7.06
CA GLU A 103 5.73 2.91 6.17
C GLU A 103 4.41 2.16 6.42
N CYS A 104 4.49 0.84 6.61
CA CYS A 104 3.34 0.03 6.98
C CYS A 104 2.74 0.46 8.32
N ALA A 105 3.58 0.75 9.33
CA ALA A 105 3.10 1.23 10.63
C ALA A 105 2.27 2.51 10.50
N ARG A 106 2.72 3.47 9.69
CA ARG A 106 2.00 4.73 9.46
C ARG A 106 0.68 4.52 8.72
N ILE A 107 0.69 3.73 7.63
CA ILE A 107 -0.51 3.46 6.83
C ILE A 107 -1.55 2.69 7.66
N VAL A 108 -1.13 1.68 8.43
CA VAL A 108 -2.06 0.89 9.26
C VAL A 108 -2.64 1.73 10.41
N ASP A 109 -1.83 2.60 11.03
CA ASP A 109 -2.33 3.56 12.03
C ASP A 109 -3.40 4.50 11.43
N TYR A 110 -3.14 5.04 10.24
CA TYR A 110 -4.13 5.83 9.49
C TYR A 110 -5.41 5.03 9.21
N MET A 111 -5.29 3.83 8.63
CA MET A 111 -6.42 2.97 8.29
C MET A 111 -7.22 2.51 9.51
N ALA A 112 -6.58 2.36 10.68
CA ALA A 112 -7.27 2.05 11.93
C ALA A 112 -8.09 3.24 12.44
N LYS A 113 -7.55 4.46 12.32
CA LYS A 113 -8.22 5.73 12.68
C LYS A 113 -9.40 6.04 11.78
N GLU A 114 -9.28 5.81 10.47
CA GLU A 114 -10.34 6.01 9.48
C GLU A 114 -11.38 4.89 9.43
N SER A 115 -11.25 3.87 10.28
CA SER A 115 -12.25 2.81 10.34
C SER A 115 -13.56 3.32 10.96
N ALA A 116 -14.71 2.89 10.43
CA ALA A 116 -16.03 3.21 10.99
C ALA A 116 -16.31 2.56 12.36
N ARG A 117 -15.41 1.67 12.84
CA ARG A 117 -15.50 0.94 14.13
C ARG A 117 -16.80 0.17 14.38
N GLN A 118 -17.56 -0.18 13.34
CA GLN A 118 -18.83 -0.91 13.45
C GLN A 118 -18.68 -2.40 13.82
N CYS A 119 -17.53 -3.00 13.55
CA CYS A 119 -17.26 -4.41 13.82
C CYS A 119 -16.06 -4.58 14.75
N GLY A 120 -16.02 -5.69 15.48
CA GLY A 120 -14.92 -6.02 16.40
C GLY A 120 -13.52 -5.90 15.79
N PRO A 121 -13.28 -6.39 14.55
CA PRO A 121 -12.01 -6.18 13.88
C PRO A 121 -11.61 -4.71 13.69
N CYS A 122 -12.54 -3.83 13.32
CA CYS A 122 -12.24 -2.40 13.20
C CYS A 122 -12.09 -1.72 14.55
N ALA A 123 -12.92 -2.08 15.54
CA ALA A 123 -12.92 -1.45 16.86
C ALA A 123 -11.70 -1.83 17.72
N PHE A 124 -11.22 -3.08 17.59
CA PHE A 124 -10.17 -3.62 18.46
C PHE A 124 -9.00 -4.24 17.69
N GLY A 125 -9.27 -4.87 16.54
CA GLY A 125 -8.27 -5.58 15.75
C GLY A 125 -7.25 -4.65 15.09
N LEU A 126 -7.72 -3.74 14.23
CA LEU A 126 -6.86 -2.82 13.48
C LEU A 126 -6.05 -1.88 14.40
N PRO A 127 -6.63 -1.27 15.46
CA PRO A 127 -5.85 -0.49 16.41
C PRO A 127 -4.73 -1.29 17.08
N ALA A 128 -5.00 -2.55 17.43
CA ALA A 128 -3.98 -3.39 18.04
C ALA A 128 -2.86 -3.78 17.05
N MET A 129 -3.18 -4.00 15.77
CA MET A 129 -2.16 -4.19 14.73
C MET A 129 -1.30 -2.95 14.51
N ALA A 130 -1.90 -1.75 14.53
CA ALA A 130 -1.17 -0.49 14.44
C ALA A 130 -0.18 -0.34 15.60
N GLU A 131 -0.60 -0.68 16.83
CA GLU A 131 0.29 -0.66 18.00
C GLU A 131 1.39 -1.73 17.91
N ASP A 132 1.11 -2.94 17.39
CA ASP A 132 2.14 -3.97 17.18
C ASP A 132 3.21 -3.50 16.15
N LEU A 133 2.81 -2.86 15.05
CA LEU A 133 3.74 -2.28 14.07
C LEU A 133 4.54 -1.10 14.64
N LYS A 134 3.91 -0.27 15.46
CA LYS A 134 4.58 0.83 16.17
C LYS A 134 5.57 0.32 17.22
N ALA A 135 5.21 -0.75 17.93
CA ALA A 135 6.09 -1.41 18.89
C ALA A 135 7.33 -1.97 18.17
N LEU A 136 7.12 -2.68 17.06
CA LEU A 136 8.19 -3.17 16.16
C LEU A 136 9.15 -2.06 15.74
N THR A 137 8.63 -0.96 15.18
CA THR A 137 9.47 0.14 14.69
C THR A 137 10.17 0.92 15.81
N SER A 138 9.64 0.88 17.04
CA SER A 138 10.29 1.47 18.22
C SER A 138 11.30 0.56 18.92
N GLY A 139 11.43 -0.70 18.48
CA GLY A 139 12.28 -1.72 19.13
C GLY A 139 11.70 -2.27 20.45
N ARG A 140 10.49 -1.84 20.84
CA ARG A 140 9.87 -2.28 22.09
C ARG A 140 9.04 -3.53 21.86
N ASP A 141 9.29 -4.56 22.67
CA ASP A 141 8.54 -5.82 22.61
C ASP A 141 8.46 -6.41 21.18
N ALA A 142 9.52 -6.20 20.39
CA ALA A 142 9.46 -6.31 18.94
C ALA A 142 9.16 -7.73 18.46
N ASN A 143 9.85 -8.74 19.02
CA ASN A 143 9.62 -10.14 18.65
C ASN A 143 8.17 -10.62 18.93
N GLN A 144 7.64 -10.25 20.10
CA GLN A 144 6.27 -10.62 20.48
C GLN A 144 5.26 -9.85 19.64
N SER A 145 5.55 -8.59 19.31
CA SER A 145 4.73 -7.77 18.41
C SER A 145 4.64 -8.38 17.01
N LEU A 146 5.75 -8.91 16.44
CA LEU A 146 5.71 -9.63 15.16
C LEU A 146 4.81 -10.87 15.24
N SER A 147 4.96 -11.66 16.31
CA SER A 147 4.14 -12.86 16.53
C SER A 147 2.65 -12.53 16.65
N ARG A 148 2.31 -11.47 17.41
CA ARG A 148 0.93 -10.97 17.53
C ARG A 148 0.39 -10.45 16.20
N LEU A 149 1.20 -9.73 15.42
CA LEU A 149 0.80 -9.20 14.11
C LEU A 149 0.39 -10.32 13.14
N MET A 150 1.17 -11.41 13.10
CA MET A 150 0.85 -12.59 12.29
C MET A 150 -0.44 -13.25 12.78
N SER A 151 -0.55 -13.52 14.08
CA SER A 151 -1.76 -14.14 14.66
C SER A 151 -3.02 -13.31 14.44
N ARG A 152 -2.95 -11.98 14.60
CA ARG A 152 -4.08 -11.07 14.38
C ARG A 152 -4.52 -11.06 12.92
N SER A 153 -3.59 -11.17 11.99
CA SER A 153 -3.90 -11.20 10.56
C SER A 153 -4.83 -12.37 10.22
N ASP A 154 -4.60 -13.55 10.83
CA ASP A 154 -5.44 -14.74 10.63
C ASP A 154 -6.79 -14.65 11.33
N VAL A 155 -6.84 -14.00 12.49
CA VAL A 155 -8.09 -13.84 13.25
C VAL A 155 -9.00 -12.80 12.61
N ILE A 156 -8.47 -11.71 12.07
CA ILE A 156 -9.26 -10.57 11.56
C ILE A 156 -9.87 -10.85 10.19
N GLU A 157 -9.14 -11.56 9.33
CA GLU A 157 -9.55 -11.80 7.94
C GLU A 157 -10.96 -12.40 7.83
N GLY A 158 -11.80 -11.79 6.99
CA GLY A 158 -13.15 -12.26 6.71
C GLY A 158 -14.16 -12.02 7.83
N ARG A 159 -13.79 -11.31 8.91
CA ARG A 159 -14.67 -11.05 10.07
C ARG A 159 -15.19 -9.62 10.16
N GLY A 160 -14.91 -8.80 9.16
CA GLY A 160 -15.38 -7.42 9.08
C GLY A 160 -16.85 -7.31 8.69
N ALA A 161 -17.50 -6.22 9.11
CA ALA A 161 -18.80 -5.83 8.56
C ALA A 161 -18.71 -5.32 7.11
N CYS A 162 -17.51 -4.91 6.67
CA CYS A 162 -17.19 -4.55 5.29
C CYS A 162 -15.79 -5.09 4.93
N ARG A 163 -15.31 -4.79 3.72
CA ARG A 163 -13.99 -5.23 3.21
C ARG A 163 -12.80 -4.38 3.70
N HIS A 164 -13.01 -3.32 4.47
CA HIS A 164 -11.94 -2.48 5.03
C HIS A 164 -10.89 -3.29 5.82
N PRO A 165 -11.27 -4.08 6.86
CA PRO A 165 -10.29 -4.89 7.59
C PRO A 165 -9.59 -5.90 6.69
N ASP A 166 -10.29 -6.53 5.73
CA ASP A 166 -9.65 -7.45 4.76
C ASP A 166 -8.59 -6.74 3.90
N GLY A 167 -8.84 -5.49 3.51
CA GLY A 167 -7.87 -4.66 2.79
C GLY A 167 -6.62 -4.39 3.63
N VAL A 168 -6.78 -4.05 4.91
CA VAL A 168 -5.65 -3.84 5.83
C VAL A 168 -4.87 -5.14 6.07
N ILE A 169 -5.56 -6.30 6.19
CA ILE A 169 -4.87 -7.59 6.33
C ILE A 169 -4.08 -7.95 5.07
N ARG A 170 -4.65 -7.74 3.87
CA ARG A 170 -3.93 -7.94 2.60
C ARG A 170 -2.67 -7.07 2.54
N PHE A 171 -2.81 -5.79 2.88
CA PHE A 171 -1.69 -4.85 2.95
C PHE A 171 -0.58 -5.34 3.90
N VAL A 172 -0.93 -5.75 5.13
CA VAL A 172 0.04 -6.22 6.12
C VAL A 172 0.70 -7.54 5.72
N ARG A 173 -0.07 -8.51 5.21
CA ARG A 173 0.48 -9.81 4.81
C ARG A 173 1.45 -9.68 3.63
N THR A 174 1.13 -8.84 2.66
CA THR A 174 2.03 -8.60 1.52
C THR A 174 3.29 -7.87 1.97
N ALA A 175 3.19 -6.96 2.94
CA ALA A 175 4.35 -6.34 3.58
C ALA A 175 5.23 -7.37 4.31
N LEU A 176 4.64 -8.28 5.10
CA LEU A 176 5.37 -9.34 5.81
C LEU A 176 6.19 -10.21 4.85
N ASN A 177 5.70 -10.43 3.64
CA ASN A 177 6.40 -11.19 2.61
C ASN A 177 7.48 -10.35 1.90
N VAL A 178 7.14 -9.16 1.40
CA VAL A 178 8.05 -8.31 0.61
C VAL A 178 9.19 -7.75 1.48
N PHE A 179 8.92 -7.47 2.76
CA PHE A 179 9.88 -6.90 3.70
C PHE A 179 10.28 -7.88 4.80
N ALA A 180 10.25 -9.19 4.54
CA ALA A 180 10.52 -10.22 5.54
C ALA A 180 11.85 -10.00 6.29
N GLU A 181 12.90 -9.60 5.57
CA GLU A 181 14.20 -9.28 6.17
C GLU A 181 14.14 -8.07 7.11
N ASP A 182 13.42 -7.01 6.72
CA ASP A 182 13.24 -5.82 7.57
C ASP A 182 12.43 -6.16 8.82
N PHE A 183 11.37 -6.97 8.70
CA PHE A 183 10.58 -7.41 9.84
C PHE A 183 11.43 -8.24 10.83
N ASN A 184 12.28 -9.13 10.31
CA ASN A 184 13.21 -9.90 11.15
C ASN A 184 14.25 -8.99 11.82
N ALA A 185 14.78 -7.99 11.11
CA ALA A 185 15.70 -7.01 11.66
C ALA A 185 15.04 -6.16 12.77
N HIS A 186 13.79 -5.72 12.57
CA HIS A 186 13.02 -5.01 13.59
C HIS A 186 12.70 -5.89 14.80
N ALA A 187 12.37 -7.18 14.58
CA ALA A 187 12.10 -8.13 15.64
C ALA A 187 13.31 -8.37 16.57
N ALA A 188 14.53 -8.04 16.13
CA ALA A 188 15.74 -8.06 16.96
C ALA A 188 15.80 -6.91 18.00
N GLY A 189 14.88 -5.93 17.96
CA GLY A 189 14.67 -4.96 19.04
C GLY A 189 15.39 -3.62 18.87
N HIS A 190 15.88 -3.28 17.67
CA HIS A 190 16.51 -1.99 17.43
C HIS A 190 15.49 -0.95 16.94
N PRO A 191 15.49 0.28 17.50
CA PRO A 191 14.65 1.37 16.98
C PRO A 191 14.95 1.66 15.51
N CYS A 192 13.90 1.88 14.73
CA CYS A 192 14.00 2.22 13.32
C CYS A 192 14.48 3.67 13.16
N GLY A 193 15.61 3.87 12.48
CA GLY A 193 16.08 5.22 12.11
C GLY A 193 15.09 5.98 11.22
N PHE A 194 14.22 5.27 10.51
CA PHE A 194 13.22 5.86 9.61
C PHE A 194 11.86 6.10 10.27
N ALA A 195 11.61 5.63 11.49
CA ALA A 195 10.29 5.79 12.14
C ALA A 195 9.90 7.27 12.35
N HIS A 196 10.89 8.14 12.55
CA HIS A 196 10.70 9.58 12.75
C HIS A 196 10.92 10.41 11.47
N GLY A 197 11.25 9.76 10.35
CA GLY A 197 11.38 10.43 9.05
C GLY A 197 10.03 10.81 8.45
N ALA A 198 10.07 11.65 7.41
CA ALA A 198 8.91 11.96 6.60
C ALA A 198 8.35 10.68 5.95
N PRO A 199 7.01 10.50 5.88
CA PRO A 199 6.41 9.38 5.17
C PRO A 199 6.70 9.48 3.66
N VAL A 200 6.81 8.32 3.01
CA VAL A 200 6.85 8.26 1.54
C VAL A 200 5.43 8.33 0.98
N SER A 201 4.48 7.71 1.68
CA SER A 201 3.06 7.78 1.36
C SER A 201 2.47 9.15 1.70
N TYR A 202 1.43 9.52 0.96
CA TYR A 202 0.63 10.68 1.29
C TYR A 202 -0.42 10.29 2.34
N ILE A 203 -0.11 10.49 3.61
CA ILE A 203 -1.09 10.31 4.69
C ILE A 203 -1.76 11.65 4.93
N PRO A 204 -3.08 11.79 4.64
CA PRO A 204 -3.78 13.04 4.85
C PRO A 204 -3.67 13.47 6.32
N HIS A 205 -3.19 14.68 6.56
CA HIS A 205 -3.24 15.28 7.89
C HIS A 205 -4.52 16.12 8.04
N GLN A 206 -5.06 16.24 9.26
CA GLN A 206 -6.29 17.02 9.50
C GLN A 206 -6.16 18.50 9.09
N SER A 207 -4.95 19.05 9.01
CA SER A 207 -4.71 20.39 8.47
C SER A 207 -5.01 20.48 6.98
N ASP A 208 -4.80 19.41 6.23
CA ASP A 208 -4.89 19.39 4.77
C ASP A 208 -6.35 19.45 4.29
N VAL A 209 -7.29 19.11 5.18
CA VAL A 209 -8.73 19.10 4.90
C VAL A 209 -9.36 20.48 5.15
N LYS A 210 -8.73 21.34 5.96
CA LYS A 210 -9.28 22.67 6.29
C LYS A 210 -9.31 23.63 5.10
N ASP A 211 -8.46 23.41 4.11
CA ASP A 211 -8.36 24.27 2.92
C ASP A 211 -9.22 23.77 1.75
N LEU A 212 -10.00 22.69 1.96
CA LEU A 212 -10.96 22.15 1.00
C LEU A 212 -12.37 22.60 1.37
N GLU A 213 -12.61 23.91 1.36
CA GLU A 213 -13.97 24.43 1.28
C GLU A 213 -14.52 24.11 -0.12
N TRP A 214 -15.43 23.15 -0.20
CA TRP A 214 -16.20 22.89 -1.41
C TRP A 214 -17.27 23.98 -1.55
N GLU A 215 -16.92 25.10 -2.20
CA GLU A 215 -17.90 26.03 -2.78
C GLU A 215 -18.72 25.34 -3.91
#